data_AF-A0A6A5ZBA6-F1
#
_entry.id   AF-A0A6A5ZBA6-F1
#
_cell.length_a   1.000
_cell.length_b   1.000
_cell.length_c   1.000
_cell.angle_alpha   90.00
_cell.angle_beta   90.00
_cell.angle_gamma   90.00
#
_symmetry.space_group_name_H-M   'P 1'
#
loop_
_entity.id
_entity.type
_entity.pdbx_description
1 polymer ?
#
loop_
_entity_poly.entity_id
_entity_poly.type
_entity_poly.pdbx_seq_one_letter_code
_entity_poly.pdbx_strand_id
1 'polypeptide(L)'
;MPDHKTTIATNRYEQSPKRFHLPNTGQEEQHVYVLTLKMTSSIAKPMNDMRLEHFPAHLNRTPAHLTLFHALPHSQISTMQNNLNAIATYAKPFPISTGTPFRIGRGVGIGLGEGAKDCIGLHDALRAEWLGFLSDQDQGGWKPHWTVMNKVSDEKQVKAAFNTIRRDLFENTYHGLVVGLDIWKYDHGKWDWMKEFNFKGLTKADMKSRKGSGGIKDMFKSMSVRKGLKKDYEW
;
A
#
# COMPACT_ATOMS: atom_id res chain seq x y z
N MET A 1 24.89 -25.23 -48.95
CA MET A 1 23.65 -25.30 -48.17
C MET A 1 24.04 -25.32 -46.69
N PRO A 2 23.90 -24.22 -45.93
CA PRO A 2 24.01 -24.26 -44.48
C PRO A 2 22.65 -24.11 -43.78
N ASP A 3 22.51 -24.88 -42.71
CA ASP A 3 21.39 -24.93 -41.76
C ASP A 3 21.07 -23.58 -41.12
N HIS A 4 19.79 -23.18 -41.17
CA HIS A 4 19.25 -22.15 -40.29
C HIS A 4 18.51 -22.78 -39.11
N LYS A 5 19.17 -22.83 -37.95
CA LYS A 5 18.51 -22.99 -36.65
C LYS A 5 17.80 -21.67 -36.33
N THR A 6 16.47 -21.68 -36.43
CA THR A 6 15.63 -20.58 -35.95
C THR A 6 15.55 -20.63 -34.43
N THR A 7 16.28 -19.74 -33.77
CA THR A 7 16.12 -19.44 -32.35
C THR A 7 14.74 -18.84 -32.13
N ILE A 8 13.85 -19.59 -31.47
CA ILE A 8 12.55 -19.08 -31.02
C ILE A 8 12.81 -18.06 -29.92
N ALA A 9 12.77 -16.77 -30.27
CA ALA A 9 12.68 -15.70 -29.30
C ALA A 9 11.32 -15.82 -28.60
N THR A 10 11.32 -16.24 -27.33
CA THR A 10 10.12 -16.27 -26.51
C THR A 10 9.60 -14.86 -26.34
N ASN A 11 8.37 -14.66 -26.83
CA ASN A 11 7.70 -13.39 -26.93
C ASN A 11 7.40 -12.85 -25.51
N ARG A 12 8.23 -11.92 -25.03
CA ARG A 12 8.11 -11.30 -23.69
C ARG A 12 6.85 -10.42 -23.50
N TYR A 13 5.99 -10.33 -24.52
CA TYR A 13 4.80 -9.48 -24.55
C TYR A 13 3.48 -10.21 -24.27
N GLU A 14 3.51 -11.50 -23.92
CA GLU A 14 2.29 -12.31 -23.71
C GLU A 14 1.97 -12.60 -22.23
N GLN A 15 2.58 -11.89 -21.28
CA GLN A 15 2.03 -11.84 -19.93
C GLN A 15 0.77 -10.97 -19.94
N SER A 16 -0.38 -11.60 -20.10
CA SER A 16 -1.70 -10.96 -20.09
C SER A 16 -1.83 -9.95 -18.93
N PRO A 17 -2.41 -8.75 -19.15
CA PRO A 17 -2.68 -7.76 -18.09
C PRO A 17 -3.43 -8.33 -16.87
N LYS A 18 -4.09 -9.48 -17.05
CA LYS A 18 -4.73 -10.25 -15.98
C LYS A 18 -3.72 -10.70 -14.92
N ARG A 19 -2.55 -11.24 -15.27
CA ARG A 19 -1.60 -11.77 -14.26
C ARG A 19 -1.00 -10.67 -13.38
N PHE A 20 -0.81 -9.46 -13.93
CA PHE A 20 -0.18 -8.36 -13.19
C PHE A 20 -0.93 -7.95 -11.91
N HIS A 21 -2.26 -8.11 -11.91
CA HIS A 21 -3.14 -7.72 -10.81
C HIS A 21 -3.70 -8.92 -10.02
N LEU A 22 -3.33 -10.15 -10.38
CA LEU A 22 -3.83 -11.36 -9.73
C LEU A 22 -2.82 -11.87 -8.70
N PRO A 23 -3.27 -12.32 -7.51
CA PRO A 23 -2.40 -12.97 -6.54
C PRO A 23 -1.71 -14.19 -7.15
N ASN A 24 -0.47 -14.44 -6.75
CA ASN A 24 0.31 -15.59 -7.23
C ASN A 24 0.18 -16.79 -6.27
N THR A 25 -1.03 -17.32 -6.10
CA THR A 25 -1.31 -18.44 -5.17
C THR A 25 -1.39 -19.80 -5.87
N GLY A 26 -1.31 -19.84 -7.20
CA GLY A 26 -1.48 -21.07 -7.98
C GLY A 26 -2.93 -21.59 -8.06
N GLN A 27 -3.89 -20.84 -7.53
CA GLN A 27 -5.32 -21.15 -7.53
C GLN A 27 -6.17 -19.89 -7.76
N GLU A 28 -7.44 -20.07 -8.10
CA GLU A 28 -8.38 -18.96 -8.18
C GLU A 28 -8.81 -18.51 -6.77
N GLU A 29 -8.79 -17.21 -6.53
CA GLU A 29 -9.18 -16.63 -5.25
C GLU A 29 -10.64 -16.19 -5.31
N GLN A 30 -11.47 -16.68 -4.38
CA GLN A 30 -12.90 -16.33 -4.31
C GLN A 30 -13.14 -14.82 -4.21
N HIS A 31 -12.22 -14.11 -3.58
CA HIS A 31 -12.16 -12.66 -3.52
C HIS A 31 -10.74 -12.21 -3.19
N VAL A 32 -10.46 -10.95 -3.46
CA VAL A 32 -9.20 -10.31 -3.11
C VAL A 32 -9.44 -9.16 -2.15
N TYR A 33 -8.39 -8.76 -1.45
CA TYR A 33 -8.43 -7.67 -0.49
C TYR A 33 -7.46 -6.55 -0.86
N VAL A 34 -7.84 -5.34 -0.49
CA VAL A 34 -6.99 -4.16 -0.56
C VAL A 34 -6.56 -3.78 0.84
N LEU A 35 -5.29 -3.43 1.02
CA LEU A 35 -4.76 -2.90 2.28
C LEU A 35 -4.44 -1.41 2.12
N THR A 36 -4.92 -0.57 3.03
CA THR A 36 -4.62 0.86 3.06
C THR A 36 -4.04 1.29 4.40
N LEU A 37 -3.34 2.43 4.39
CA LEU A 37 -3.05 3.15 5.64
C LEU A 37 -4.33 3.75 6.22
N LYS A 38 -4.50 3.64 7.54
CA LYS A 38 -5.53 4.36 8.31
C LYS A 38 -4.93 5.66 8.83
N MET A 39 -5.59 6.79 8.56
CA MET A 39 -5.07 8.12 8.86
C MET A 39 -6.06 8.95 9.68
N THR A 40 -5.55 9.96 10.40
CA THR A 40 -6.41 10.93 11.10
C THR A 40 -7.22 11.79 10.12
N SER A 41 -8.36 12.29 10.59
CA SER A 41 -9.25 13.16 9.81
C SER A 41 -8.56 14.44 9.33
N SER A 42 -7.57 14.95 10.08
CA SER A 42 -6.82 16.17 9.75
C SER A 42 -6.13 16.14 8.39
N ILE A 43 -5.76 14.95 7.89
CA ILE A 43 -5.21 14.76 6.54
C ILE A 43 -6.19 14.01 5.62
N ALA A 44 -6.97 13.07 6.16
CA ALA A 44 -7.90 12.29 5.34
C ALA A 44 -9.03 13.14 4.76
N LYS A 45 -9.58 14.09 5.54
CA LYS A 45 -10.68 14.96 5.10
C LYS A 45 -10.27 15.86 3.91
N PRO A 46 -9.20 16.68 3.99
CA PRO A 46 -8.83 17.53 2.85
C PRO A 46 -8.50 16.73 1.59
N MET A 47 -7.85 15.55 1.72
CA MET A 47 -7.58 14.68 0.56
C MET A 47 -8.88 14.13 -0.05
N ASN A 48 -9.86 13.78 0.78
CA ASN A 48 -11.16 13.35 0.32
C ASN A 48 -11.92 14.49 -0.37
N ASP A 49 -11.87 15.71 0.19
CA ASP A 49 -12.51 16.89 -0.39
C ASP A 49 -11.92 17.19 -1.79
N MET A 50 -10.58 17.19 -1.93
CA MET A 50 -9.92 17.34 -3.25
C MET A 50 -10.33 16.26 -4.24
N ARG A 51 -10.47 15.02 -3.78
CA ARG A 51 -10.90 13.91 -4.63
C ARG A 51 -12.37 14.06 -5.03
N LEU A 52 -13.25 14.50 -4.13
CA LEU A 52 -14.66 14.75 -4.46
C LEU A 52 -14.78 15.89 -5.48
N GLU A 53 -13.93 16.91 -5.38
CA GLU A 53 -13.92 18.05 -6.31
C GLU A 53 -13.39 17.68 -7.70
N HIS A 54 -12.32 16.88 -7.77
CA HIS A 54 -11.59 16.68 -9.02
C HIS A 54 -11.80 15.32 -9.69
N PHE A 55 -12.22 14.29 -8.95
CA PHE A 55 -12.42 12.96 -9.51
C PHE A 55 -13.81 12.89 -10.18
N PRO A 56 -13.94 12.33 -11.41
CA PRO A 56 -15.24 12.19 -12.05
C PRO A 56 -16.24 11.45 -11.16
N ALA A 57 -17.34 12.11 -10.78
CA ALA A 57 -18.29 11.60 -9.78
C ALA A 57 -18.82 10.20 -10.10
N HIS A 58 -19.11 9.91 -11.37
CA HIS A 58 -19.58 8.59 -11.83
C HIS A 58 -18.52 7.46 -11.73
N LEU A 59 -17.24 7.81 -11.51
CA LEU A 59 -16.14 6.85 -11.30
C LEU A 59 -15.63 6.86 -9.85
N ASN A 60 -16.03 7.83 -9.03
CA ASN A 60 -15.51 8.00 -7.68
C ASN A 60 -16.29 7.11 -6.69
N ARG A 61 -15.75 5.91 -6.42
CA ARG A 61 -16.41 4.90 -5.56
C ARG A 61 -15.85 4.80 -4.15
N THR A 62 -14.73 5.47 -3.87
CA THR A 62 -14.00 5.36 -2.60
C THR A 62 -13.43 6.72 -2.21
N PRO A 63 -13.32 7.02 -0.90
CA PRO A 63 -12.56 8.17 -0.43
C PRO A 63 -11.11 8.17 -0.90
N ALA A 64 -10.42 9.30 -0.79
CA ALA A 64 -8.98 9.35 -1.02
C ALA A 64 -8.24 8.47 0.00
N HIS A 65 -7.26 7.70 -0.47
CA HIS A 65 -6.59 6.68 0.33
C HIS A 65 -5.12 6.52 -0.11
N LEU A 66 -4.31 5.91 0.77
CA LEU A 66 -2.97 5.41 0.47
C LEU A 66 -3.03 3.88 0.46
N THR A 67 -3.05 3.29 -0.75
CA THR A 67 -3.05 1.84 -0.93
C THR A 67 -1.65 1.28 -0.79
N LEU A 68 -1.49 0.28 0.08
CA LEU A 68 -0.26 -0.50 0.24
C LEU A 68 -0.24 -1.68 -0.74
N PHE A 69 -1.34 -2.44 -0.82
CA PHE A 69 -1.47 -3.64 -1.66
C PHE A 69 -2.86 -3.68 -2.30
N HIS A 70 -2.95 -4.11 -3.55
CA HIS A 70 -4.16 -4.00 -4.38
C HIS A 70 -4.93 -5.31 -4.51
N ALA A 71 -4.25 -6.45 -4.41
CA ALA A 71 -4.86 -7.75 -4.60
C ALA A 71 -4.22 -8.79 -3.66
N LEU A 72 -4.60 -8.74 -2.39
CA LEU A 72 -4.22 -9.74 -1.39
C LEU A 72 -5.16 -10.95 -1.44
N PRO A 73 -4.63 -12.20 -1.48
CA PRO A 73 -5.45 -13.39 -1.68
C PRO A 73 -6.24 -13.80 -0.44
N HIS A 74 -7.47 -14.30 -0.63
CA HIS A 74 -8.28 -14.80 0.47
C HIS A 74 -7.70 -16.05 1.13
N SER A 75 -7.08 -16.93 0.37
CA SER A 75 -6.41 -18.12 0.89
C SER A 75 -5.32 -17.82 1.94
N GLN A 76 -4.80 -16.59 2.00
CA GLN A 76 -3.76 -16.16 2.96
C GLN A 76 -4.30 -15.24 4.06
N ILE A 77 -5.61 -15.01 4.14
CA ILE A 77 -6.18 -13.97 5.02
C ILE A 77 -5.78 -14.16 6.49
N SER A 78 -5.80 -15.39 7.01
CA SER A 78 -5.41 -15.67 8.39
C SER A 78 -3.94 -15.31 8.67
N THR A 79 -3.03 -15.67 7.77
CA THR A 79 -1.61 -15.30 7.86
C THR A 79 -1.43 -13.79 7.83
N MET A 80 -2.11 -13.10 6.91
CA MET A 80 -2.03 -11.65 6.78
C MET A 80 -2.57 -10.95 8.02
N GLN A 81 -3.73 -11.37 8.56
CA GLN A 81 -4.29 -10.80 9.78
C GLN A 81 -3.36 -10.99 10.99
N ASN A 82 -2.68 -12.13 11.11
CA ASN A 82 -1.69 -12.37 12.16
C ASN A 82 -0.50 -11.41 12.05
N ASN A 83 0.05 -11.22 10.84
CA ASN A 83 1.13 -10.27 10.59
C ASN A 83 0.69 -8.83 10.92
N LEU A 84 -0.49 -8.42 10.47
CA LEU A 84 -1.06 -7.09 10.71
C LEU A 84 -1.33 -6.82 12.20
N ASN A 85 -1.85 -7.80 12.94
CA ASN A 85 -2.03 -7.71 14.40
C ASN A 85 -0.70 -7.55 15.14
N ALA A 86 0.34 -8.27 14.72
CA ALA A 86 1.66 -8.15 15.32
C ALA A 86 2.24 -6.75 15.10
N ILE A 87 2.14 -6.22 13.88
CA ILE A 87 2.55 -4.83 13.59
C ILE A 87 1.75 -3.84 14.43
N ALA A 88 0.43 -3.96 14.47
CA ALA A 88 -0.44 -3.02 15.17
C ALA A 88 -0.22 -2.99 16.68
N THR A 89 0.17 -4.12 17.27
CA THR A 89 0.57 -4.21 18.69
C THR A 89 1.79 -3.34 18.99
N TYR A 90 2.75 -3.26 18.07
CA TYR A 90 4.06 -2.67 18.37
C TYR A 90 4.29 -1.30 17.73
N ALA A 91 3.70 -1.04 16.58
CA ALA A 91 3.76 0.26 15.91
C ALA A 91 3.04 1.32 16.74
N LYS A 92 3.64 2.50 16.83
CA LYS A 92 3.02 3.71 17.37
C LYS A 92 2.46 4.53 16.22
N PRO A 93 1.36 5.28 16.43
CA PRO A 93 0.97 6.31 15.48
C PRO A 93 2.14 7.26 15.20
N PHE A 94 2.31 7.66 13.94
CA PHE A 94 3.44 8.50 13.52
C PHE A 94 2.99 9.57 12.52
N PRO A 95 3.69 10.73 12.48
CA PRO A 95 3.26 11.87 11.67
C PRO A 95 3.47 11.65 10.17
N ILE A 96 2.57 12.23 9.39
CA ILE A 96 2.63 12.32 7.94
C ILE A 96 2.15 13.69 7.46
N SER A 97 2.55 14.05 6.24
CA SER A 97 2.02 15.24 5.57
C SER A 97 1.78 14.99 4.09
N THR A 98 1.00 15.87 3.45
CA THR A 98 0.93 15.94 2.00
C THR A 98 2.28 16.36 1.42
N GLY A 99 2.69 15.70 0.34
CA GLY A 99 3.81 16.08 -0.49
C GLY A 99 3.37 16.88 -1.71
N THR A 100 4.18 16.84 -2.77
CA THR A 100 3.90 17.58 -4.00
C THR A 100 2.89 16.85 -4.89
N PRO A 101 2.03 17.59 -5.61
CA PRO A 101 1.20 16.99 -6.63
C PRO A 101 2.02 16.65 -7.87
N PHE A 102 1.59 15.63 -8.59
CA PHE A 102 2.20 15.18 -9.83
C PHE A 102 1.16 14.63 -10.80
N ARG A 103 1.52 14.57 -12.09
CA ARG A 103 0.68 13.98 -13.14
C ARG A 103 0.81 12.46 -13.12
N ILE A 104 -0.32 11.76 -13.13
CA ILE A 104 -0.38 10.30 -13.25
C ILE A 104 -1.28 9.92 -14.42
N GLY A 105 -0.66 9.67 -15.58
CA GLY A 105 -1.37 9.42 -16.84
C GLY A 105 -2.45 10.49 -17.09
N ARG A 106 -3.70 10.04 -17.11
CA ARG A 106 -4.92 10.85 -17.30
C ARG A 106 -5.48 11.41 -15.98
N GLY A 107 -4.61 11.89 -15.11
CA GLY A 107 -4.96 12.24 -13.74
C GLY A 107 -3.91 13.01 -12.96
N VAL A 108 -4.22 13.23 -11.68
CA VAL A 108 -3.40 13.94 -10.70
C VAL A 108 -3.31 13.10 -9.42
N GLY A 109 -2.08 12.91 -8.95
CA GLY A 109 -1.77 12.32 -7.66
C GLY A 109 -1.10 13.33 -6.74
N ILE A 110 -1.19 13.09 -5.44
CA ILE A 110 -0.49 13.85 -4.40
C ILE A 110 0.44 12.89 -3.70
N GLY A 111 1.75 13.19 -3.72
CA GLY A 111 2.75 12.37 -3.04
C GLY A 111 2.62 12.45 -1.53
N LEU A 112 3.21 11.49 -0.83
CA LEU A 112 3.39 11.56 0.62
C LEU A 112 4.66 12.36 0.95
N GLY A 113 4.55 13.35 1.86
CA GLY A 113 5.63 14.21 2.30
C GLY A 113 6.34 13.66 3.54
N GLU A 114 6.13 14.30 4.69
CA GLU A 114 6.57 13.80 5.99
C GLU A 114 6.09 12.35 6.20
N GLY A 115 6.92 11.52 6.85
CA GLY A 115 6.61 10.12 7.15
C GLY A 115 6.62 9.16 5.96
N ALA A 116 6.99 9.61 4.74
CA ALA A 116 7.09 8.75 3.57
C ALA A 116 8.06 7.57 3.75
N LYS A 117 9.22 7.82 4.38
CA LYS A 117 10.21 6.76 4.66
C LYS A 117 9.67 5.69 5.61
N ASP A 118 8.94 6.09 6.64
CA ASP A 118 8.34 5.17 7.61
C ASP A 118 7.24 4.33 6.96
N CYS A 119 6.40 4.96 6.13
CA CYS A 119 5.37 4.27 5.35
C CYS A 119 6.00 3.26 4.38
N ILE A 120 7.04 3.65 3.64
CA ILE A 120 7.76 2.73 2.73
C ILE A 120 8.39 1.58 3.50
N GLY A 121 8.98 1.84 4.66
CA GLY A 121 9.53 0.79 5.52
C GLY A 121 8.47 -0.21 6.01
N LEU A 122 7.27 0.27 6.35
CA LEU A 122 6.13 -0.58 6.70
C LEU A 122 5.66 -1.44 5.51
N HIS A 123 5.54 -0.83 4.33
CA HIS A 123 5.21 -1.56 3.10
C HIS A 123 6.25 -2.65 2.79
N ASP A 124 7.54 -2.31 2.80
CA ASP A 124 8.61 -3.23 2.44
C ASP A 124 8.69 -4.44 3.39
N ALA A 125 8.42 -4.22 4.68
CA ALA A 125 8.40 -5.30 5.65
C ALA A 125 7.21 -6.25 5.44
N LEU A 126 6.02 -5.71 5.17
CA LEU A 126 4.85 -6.51 4.80
C LEU A 126 5.10 -7.25 3.49
N ARG A 127 5.65 -6.56 2.48
CA ARG A 127 5.99 -7.13 1.18
C ARG A 127 6.91 -8.32 1.34
N ALA A 128 8.00 -8.18 2.12
CA ALA A 128 8.96 -9.25 2.35
C ALA A 128 8.31 -10.53 2.94
N GLU A 129 7.34 -10.39 3.84
CA GLU A 129 6.61 -11.53 4.41
C GLU A 129 5.62 -12.17 3.43
N TRP A 130 5.18 -11.43 2.41
CA TRP A 130 4.07 -11.81 1.53
C TRP A 130 4.49 -12.13 0.10
N LEU A 131 5.76 -11.89 -0.27
CA LEU A 131 6.30 -12.04 -1.64
C LEU A 131 5.84 -13.34 -2.34
N GLY A 132 5.74 -14.45 -1.61
CA GLY A 132 5.36 -15.75 -2.16
C GLY A 132 3.97 -15.83 -2.78
N PHE A 133 3.08 -14.86 -2.50
CA PHE A 133 1.71 -14.87 -3.02
C PHE A 133 1.21 -13.51 -3.56
N LEU A 134 2.05 -12.47 -3.55
CA LEU A 134 1.68 -11.16 -4.09
C LEU A 134 1.55 -11.20 -5.62
N SER A 135 0.67 -10.35 -6.14
CA SER A 135 0.62 -10.04 -7.57
C SER A 135 1.90 -9.35 -8.05
N ASP A 136 2.19 -9.37 -9.36
CA ASP A 136 3.38 -8.67 -9.89
C ASP A 136 3.34 -7.16 -9.59
N GLN A 137 2.15 -6.55 -9.55
CA GLN A 137 1.95 -5.17 -9.13
C GLN A 137 2.41 -4.95 -7.69
N ASP A 138 1.98 -5.82 -6.79
CA ASP A 138 2.18 -5.70 -5.35
C ASP A 138 3.59 -6.16 -4.91
N GLN A 139 4.28 -6.96 -5.75
CA GLN A 139 5.70 -7.27 -5.56
C GLN A 139 6.62 -6.07 -5.86
N GLY A 140 6.12 -5.05 -6.56
CA GLY A 140 6.87 -3.85 -6.90
C GLY A 140 7.28 -3.00 -5.70
N GLY A 141 8.13 -2.00 -5.94
CA GLY A 141 8.40 -0.95 -4.96
C GLY A 141 7.20 -0.01 -4.83
N TRP A 142 6.94 0.50 -3.63
CA TRP A 142 5.80 1.38 -3.38
C TRP A 142 6.14 2.86 -3.52
N LYS A 143 5.32 3.58 -4.28
CA LYS A 143 5.35 5.04 -4.42
C LYS A 143 4.08 5.60 -3.79
N PRO A 144 4.10 5.97 -2.49
CA PRO A 144 2.89 6.37 -1.78
C PRO A 144 2.31 7.65 -2.37
N HIS A 145 1.02 7.60 -2.75
CA HIS A 145 0.29 8.75 -3.24
C HIS A 145 -1.21 8.61 -3.04
N TRP A 146 -1.88 9.74 -2.80
CA TRP A 146 -3.33 9.83 -2.96
C TRP A 146 -3.63 10.09 -4.43
N THR A 147 -4.58 9.36 -5.01
CA THR A 147 -5.14 9.73 -6.32
C THR A 147 -6.32 10.67 -6.10
N VAL A 148 -6.24 11.90 -6.59
CA VAL A 148 -7.34 12.89 -6.50
C VAL A 148 -8.07 13.09 -7.83
N MET A 149 -7.44 12.71 -8.95
CA MET A 149 -8.09 12.66 -10.26
C MET A 149 -7.48 11.52 -11.08
N ASN A 150 -8.30 10.76 -11.82
CA ASN A 150 -7.83 9.81 -12.83
C ASN A 150 -8.94 9.53 -13.87
N LYS A 151 -8.55 8.91 -14.99
CA LYS A 151 -9.43 8.48 -16.09
C LYS A 151 -10.17 9.63 -16.79
N VAL A 152 -9.61 10.85 -16.75
CA VAL A 152 -10.15 12.02 -17.45
C VAL A 152 -9.52 12.13 -18.84
N SER A 153 -10.33 12.15 -19.90
CA SER A 153 -9.83 12.26 -21.29
C SER A 153 -9.45 13.68 -21.70
N ASP A 154 -10.06 14.70 -21.10
CA ASP A 154 -9.77 16.10 -21.42
C ASP A 154 -8.49 16.58 -20.70
N GLU A 155 -7.39 16.68 -21.47
CA GLU A 155 -6.10 17.15 -20.95
C GLU A 155 -6.15 18.58 -20.40
N LYS A 156 -7.02 19.46 -20.94
CA LYS A 156 -7.15 20.83 -20.40
C LYS A 156 -7.74 20.79 -19.00
N GLN A 157 -8.73 19.91 -18.76
CA GLN A 157 -9.31 19.70 -17.43
C GLN A 157 -8.26 19.17 -16.44
N VAL A 158 -7.45 18.17 -16.85
CA VAL A 158 -6.42 17.63 -15.95
C VAL A 158 -5.32 18.67 -15.66
N LYS A 159 -4.94 19.49 -16.65
CA LYS A 159 -3.98 20.59 -16.45
C LYS A 159 -4.52 21.66 -15.51
N ALA A 160 -5.80 22.03 -15.64
CA ALA A 160 -6.44 22.99 -14.75
C ALA A 160 -6.47 22.45 -13.30
N ALA A 161 -6.93 21.21 -13.11
CA ALA A 161 -6.95 20.57 -11.79
C ALA A 161 -5.55 20.49 -11.17
N PHE A 162 -4.54 20.08 -11.94
CA PHE A 162 -3.16 20.03 -11.47
C PHE A 162 -2.66 21.39 -10.98
N ASN A 163 -2.93 22.47 -11.72
CA ASN A 163 -2.52 23.82 -11.33
C ASN A 163 -3.24 24.30 -10.06
N THR A 164 -4.54 24.03 -9.94
CA THR A 164 -5.32 24.35 -8.74
C THR A 164 -4.77 23.62 -7.51
N ILE A 165 -4.62 22.30 -7.59
CA ILE A 165 -4.08 21.47 -6.51
C ILE A 165 -2.65 21.90 -6.15
N ARG A 166 -1.83 22.22 -7.15
CA ARG A 166 -0.46 22.69 -6.92
C ARG A 166 -0.41 24.02 -6.18
N ARG A 167 -1.30 24.97 -6.51
CA ARG A 167 -1.37 26.24 -5.78
C ARG A 167 -1.85 26.00 -4.34
N ASP A 168 -2.90 25.20 -4.16
CA ASP A 168 -3.42 24.88 -2.84
C ASP A 168 -2.35 24.21 -1.96
N LEU A 169 -1.67 23.16 -2.45
CA LEU A 169 -0.63 22.48 -1.68
C LEU A 169 0.67 23.30 -1.50
N PHE A 170 0.85 24.38 -2.26
CA PHE A 170 1.92 25.34 -2.02
C PHE A 170 1.59 26.27 -0.84
N GLU A 171 0.31 26.62 -0.68
CA GLU A 171 -0.18 27.47 0.41
C GLU A 171 -0.49 26.65 1.68
N ASN A 172 -0.94 25.41 1.52
CA ASN A 172 -1.45 24.54 2.56
C ASN A 172 -0.75 23.18 2.54
N THR A 173 0.09 22.90 3.54
CA THR A 173 0.52 21.52 3.82
C THR A 173 -0.39 20.90 4.86
N TYR A 174 -1.06 19.80 4.52
CA TYR A 174 -1.94 19.09 5.45
C TYR A 174 -1.15 18.05 6.23
N HIS A 175 -1.27 18.08 7.55
CA HIS A 175 -0.60 17.15 8.46
C HIS A 175 -1.59 16.22 9.15
N GLY A 176 -1.13 15.02 9.47
CA GLY A 176 -1.90 14.05 10.23
C GLY A 176 -1.02 12.93 10.76
N LEU A 177 -1.66 11.86 11.22
CA LEU A 177 -0.98 10.66 11.67
C LEU A 177 -1.43 9.47 10.84
N VAL A 178 -0.52 8.53 10.61
CA VAL A 178 -0.91 7.13 10.36
C VAL A 178 -1.21 6.51 11.73
N VAL A 179 -2.43 6.00 11.89
CA VAL A 179 -2.93 5.45 13.16
C VAL A 179 -3.22 3.95 13.08
N GLY A 180 -3.04 3.34 11.91
CA GLY A 180 -3.32 1.92 11.72
C GLY A 180 -3.33 1.50 10.25
N LEU A 181 -3.93 0.35 10.02
CA LEU A 181 -4.16 -0.25 8.70
C LEU A 181 -5.62 -0.66 8.57
N ASP A 182 -6.21 -0.50 7.39
CA ASP A 182 -7.55 -0.98 7.07
C ASP A 182 -7.46 -2.02 5.95
N ILE A 183 -8.16 -3.15 6.10
CA ILE A 183 -8.32 -4.15 5.05
C ILE A 183 -9.76 -4.11 4.52
N TRP A 184 -9.87 -4.15 3.20
CA TRP A 184 -11.12 -4.00 2.45
C TRP A 184 -11.31 -5.20 1.54
N LYS A 185 -12.49 -5.80 1.55
CA LYS A 185 -12.86 -6.77 0.52
C LYS A 185 -13.12 -6.00 -0.78
N TYR A 186 -12.48 -6.41 -1.86
CA TYR A 186 -12.63 -5.78 -3.17
C TYR A 186 -13.47 -6.66 -4.09
N ASP A 187 -14.50 -6.06 -4.69
CA ASP A 187 -15.36 -6.71 -5.66
C ASP A 187 -15.73 -5.74 -6.79
N HIS A 188 -15.11 -5.91 -7.97
CA HIS A 188 -15.40 -5.14 -9.20
C HIS A 188 -15.51 -3.61 -8.99
N GLY A 189 -14.68 -3.05 -8.10
CA GLY A 189 -14.63 -1.62 -7.78
C GLY A 189 -15.47 -1.19 -6.59
N LYS A 190 -16.20 -2.11 -5.94
CA LYS A 190 -16.78 -1.94 -4.61
C LYS A 190 -15.74 -2.33 -3.55
N TRP A 191 -15.61 -1.49 -2.53
CA TRP A 191 -14.71 -1.71 -1.40
C TRP A 191 -15.56 -1.82 -0.15
N ASP A 192 -15.67 -3.03 0.38
CA ASP A 192 -16.40 -3.30 1.62
C ASP A 192 -15.38 -3.38 2.75
N TRP A 193 -15.48 -2.46 3.72
CA TRP A 193 -14.62 -2.48 4.90
C TRP A 193 -14.74 -3.82 5.63
N MET A 194 -13.60 -4.43 5.98
CA MET A 194 -13.57 -5.73 6.66
C MET A 194 -13.06 -5.59 8.09
N LYS A 195 -11.88 -4.98 8.29
CA LYS A 195 -11.22 -4.91 9.59
C LYS A 195 -10.20 -3.79 9.65
N GLU A 196 -10.01 -3.25 10.85
CA GLU A 196 -8.94 -2.29 11.16
C GLU A 196 -7.91 -2.87 12.14
N PHE A 197 -6.69 -2.36 12.04
CA PHE A 197 -5.54 -2.71 12.87
C PHE A 197 -4.91 -1.43 13.42
N ASN A 198 -5.44 -0.93 14.53
CA ASN A 198 -4.99 0.33 15.14
C ASN A 198 -3.62 0.16 15.82
N PHE A 199 -2.72 1.11 15.57
CA PHE A 199 -1.40 1.18 16.16
C PHE A 199 -1.49 1.58 17.64
N LYS A 200 -1.03 0.69 18.52
CA LYS A 200 -1.14 0.86 19.98
C LYS A 200 0.16 1.35 20.61
N GLY A 201 1.30 0.95 20.05
CA GLY A 201 2.60 1.06 20.68
C GLY A 201 2.78 0.12 21.87
N LEU A 202 4.05 -0.14 22.23
CA LEU A 202 4.39 -0.86 23.46
C LEU A 202 3.93 -0.07 24.69
N THR A 203 3.25 -0.74 25.63
CA THR A 203 2.93 -0.17 26.94
C THR A 203 4.20 -0.09 27.81
N LYS A 204 4.13 0.65 28.94
CA LYS A 204 5.23 0.68 29.93
C LYS A 204 5.60 -0.73 30.44
N ALA A 205 4.64 -1.63 30.53
CA ALA A 205 4.87 -3.03 30.92
C ALA A 205 5.66 -3.79 29.83
N ASP A 206 5.30 -3.61 28.56
CA ASP A 206 5.98 -4.27 27.44
C ASP A 206 7.41 -3.74 27.20
N MET A 207 7.67 -2.49 27.57
CA MET A 207 9.03 -1.91 27.54
C MET A 207 9.89 -2.43 28.69
N LYS A 208 9.30 -2.73 29.86
CA LYS A 208 10.05 -3.23 31.02
C LYS A 208 10.54 -4.68 30.83
N SER A 209 9.84 -5.47 30.02
CA SER A 209 10.28 -6.83 29.63
C SER A 209 11.32 -6.83 28.50
N ARG A 210 11.55 -5.68 27.84
CA ARG A 210 12.49 -5.50 26.72
C ARG A 210 13.58 -4.48 27.07
N LYS A 211 14.60 -4.89 27.83
CA LYS A 211 15.88 -4.16 27.85
C LYS A 211 16.57 -4.36 26.49
N GLY A 212 16.32 -3.46 25.53
CA GLY A 212 16.99 -3.45 24.23
C GLY A 212 16.26 -2.54 23.23
N SER A 213 16.79 -1.34 23.02
CA SER A 213 16.24 -0.30 22.15
C SER A 213 16.30 -0.69 20.68
N GLY A 214 15.17 -0.60 19.98
CA GLY A 214 15.16 -0.69 18.52
C GLY A 214 13.88 -0.14 17.91
N GLY A 215 14.01 0.62 16.83
CA GLY A 215 12.91 1.27 16.12
C GLY A 215 12.06 0.29 15.29
N ILE A 216 11.18 0.81 14.43
CA ILE A 216 10.31 0.01 13.54
C ILE A 216 11.13 -1.00 12.70
N LYS A 217 12.35 -0.64 12.27
CA LYS A 217 13.26 -1.57 11.57
C LYS A 217 13.72 -2.75 12.43
N ASP A 218 13.99 -2.52 13.71
CA ASP A 218 14.42 -3.58 14.65
C ASP A 218 13.26 -4.47 15.07
N MET A 219 12.04 -3.92 15.10
CA MET A 219 10.81 -4.68 15.28
C MET A 219 10.65 -5.74 14.17
N PHE A 220 10.81 -5.33 12.91
CA PHE A 220 10.74 -6.25 11.76
C PHE A 220 11.89 -7.27 11.74
N LYS A 221 13.11 -6.86 12.11
CA LYS A 221 14.25 -7.79 12.27
C LYS A 221 13.97 -8.83 13.36
N SER A 222 13.34 -8.44 14.47
CA SER A 222 12.95 -9.36 15.55
C SER A 222 11.84 -10.35 15.17
N MET A 223 10.95 -9.98 14.24
CA MET A 223 9.90 -10.86 13.71
C MET A 223 10.48 -11.92 12.78
N SER A 224 11.45 -11.55 11.94
CA SER A 224 12.15 -12.48 11.05
C SER A 224 13.01 -13.50 11.82
N VAL A 225 13.68 -13.08 12.90
CA VAL A 225 14.49 -13.96 13.77
C VAL A 225 13.64 -15.02 14.49
N ARG A 226 12.38 -14.71 14.85
CA ARG A 226 11.49 -15.69 15.53
C ARG A 226 11.03 -16.84 14.64
N LYS A 227 11.13 -16.74 13.31
CA LYS A 227 10.87 -17.86 12.38
C LYS A 227 12.12 -18.72 12.12
N GLY A 228 13.30 -18.31 12.58
CA GLY A 228 14.59 -18.93 12.23
C GLY A 228 15.22 -19.88 13.25
N LEU A 229 14.62 -20.09 14.43
CA LEU A 229 15.17 -20.97 15.47
C LEU A 229 14.22 -22.13 15.75
N LYS A 230 14.27 -23.14 14.87
CA LYS A 230 14.07 -24.57 15.19
C LYS A 230 14.52 -25.40 13.99
N LYS A 231 15.82 -25.63 13.91
CA LYS A 231 16.41 -26.80 13.27
C LYS A 231 17.69 -27.11 14.03
N ASP A 232 17.52 -27.75 15.18
CA ASP A 232 18.58 -28.54 15.77
C ASP A 232 18.72 -29.79 14.88
N TYR A 233 19.80 -29.87 14.12
CA TYR A 233 20.33 -31.12 13.60
C TYR A 233 21.69 -31.30 14.28
N GLU A 234 21.73 -32.21 15.25
CA GLU A 234 22.97 -32.78 15.78
C GLU A 234 23.51 -33.78 14.75
N TRP A 235 24.84 -33.81 14.58
CA TRP A 235 25.59 -34.82 13.83
C TRP A 235 25.94 -36.00 14.73
#